data_AF-A0A3C1PP23-F1
#
_entry.id   AF-A0A3C1PP23-F1
#
_cell.length_a   1.000
_cell.length_b   1.000
_cell.length_c   1.000
_cell.angle_alpha   90.00
_cell.angle_beta   90.00
_cell.angle_gamma   90.00
#
_symmetry.space_group_name_H-M   'P 1'
#
loop_
_entity.id
_entity.type
_entity.pdbx_description
1 polymer ?
#
loop_
_entity_poly.entity_id
_entity_poly.type
_entity_poly.pdbx_seq_one_letter_code
_entity_poly.pdbx_strand_id
1 'polypeptide(L)'
;MRKKFTQYKKAATAEIVINFLKIFLKEFNPKNSDIKENDREGLINDELEHFLDVVASDNDYRFRIKATPENRENQSKVDFAFRPKSINNSQIFFTIEAKRLPAYKTNIKTDYVCNDKQNGGIERFKWNKHGIDKNGKPIPQNAMIAYIEEHDFEYWYNQINEWILEQEDNSTALKWTKDEVLVKISFDEIATLQSNHLRINNENVMLNHFWIYLQH
;
A
#
# COMPACT_ATOMS: atom_id res chain seq x y z
N MET A 1 8.34 -10.57 39.38
CA MET A 1 7.67 -9.25 39.30
C MET A 1 7.43 -8.91 37.83
N ARG A 2 6.21 -9.16 37.32
CA ARG A 2 5.79 -8.68 36.01
C ARG A 2 5.49 -7.19 36.14
N LYS A 3 6.37 -6.33 35.63
CA LYS A 3 6.09 -4.90 35.57
C LYS A 3 4.86 -4.71 34.69
N LYS A 4 3.80 -4.17 35.30
CA LYS A 4 2.59 -3.69 34.66
C LYS A 4 2.97 -2.63 33.62
N PHE A 5 3.11 -3.03 32.36
CA PHE A 5 2.84 -2.11 31.27
C PHE A 5 1.33 -2.11 31.07
N THR A 6 0.68 -1.10 31.64
CA THR A 6 -0.69 -0.77 31.30
C THR A 6 -0.67 -0.25 29.85
N GLN A 7 -0.64 -1.18 28.88
CA GLN A 7 -0.65 -0.83 27.47
C GLN A 7 -2.09 -0.50 27.11
N TYR A 8 -2.37 0.80 26.91
CA TYR A 8 -3.58 1.24 26.25
C TYR A 8 -3.69 0.46 24.94
N LYS A 9 -4.72 -0.37 24.82
CA LYS A 9 -5.01 -1.13 23.61
C LYS A 9 -5.17 -0.13 22.45
N LYS A 10 -4.21 -0.10 21.53
CA LYS A 10 -4.17 0.87 20.41
C LYS A 10 -5.43 0.70 19.55
N ALA A 11 -6.18 1.78 19.31
CA ALA A 11 -7.38 1.74 18.48
C ALA A 11 -7.05 1.30 17.04
N ALA A 12 -8.03 0.79 16.28
CA ALA A 12 -7.85 0.51 14.87
C ALA A 12 -8.07 1.81 14.07
N THR A 13 -6.99 2.51 13.73
CA THR A 13 -7.01 3.76 12.95
C THR A 13 -5.94 3.72 11.86
N ALA A 14 -6.12 4.52 10.80
CA ALA A 14 -5.13 4.62 9.72
C ALA A 14 -3.75 5.06 10.23
N GLU A 15 -3.71 6.03 11.15
CA GLU A 15 -2.46 6.49 11.77
C GLU A 15 -1.71 5.36 12.50
N ILE A 16 -2.44 4.51 13.22
CA ILE A 16 -1.85 3.38 13.95
C ILE A 16 -1.34 2.32 12.96
N VAL A 17 -2.04 2.09 11.85
CA VAL A 17 -1.57 1.20 10.77
C VAL A 17 -0.30 1.75 10.11
N ILE A 18 -0.25 3.06 9.81
CA ILE A 18 0.92 3.70 9.22
C ILE A 18 2.14 3.60 10.14
N ASN A 19 1.97 3.90 11.42
CA ASN A 19 3.05 3.77 12.40
C ASN A 19 3.48 2.31 12.57
N PHE A 20 2.53 1.37 12.52
CA PHE A 20 2.83 -0.06 12.51
C PHE A 20 3.68 -0.46 11.30
N LEU A 21 3.29 -0.07 10.08
CA LEU A 21 4.05 -0.36 8.86
C LEU A 21 5.45 0.24 8.88
N LYS A 22 5.60 1.50 9.32
CA LYS A 22 6.92 2.15 9.50
C LYS A 22 7.85 1.36 10.42
N ILE A 23 7.31 0.76 11.47
CA ILE A 23 8.09 0.01 12.45
C ILE A 23 8.46 -1.37 11.91
N PHE A 24 7.50 -2.11 11.37
CA PHE A 24 7.70 -3.55 11.10
C PHE A 24 8.11 -3.87 9.66
N LEU A 25 7.88 -2.99 8.68
CA LEU A 25 8.33 -3.28 7.30
C LEU A 25 9.85 -3.38 7.17
N LYS A 26 10.62 -2.67 8.00
CA LYS A 26 12.09 -2.80 8.04
C LYS A 26 12.57 -4.15 8.59
N GLU A 27 11.71 -4.85 9.34
CA GLU A 27 11.99 -6.17 9.91
C GLU A 27 11.56 -7.31 8.96
N PHE A 28 10.79 -6.99 7.91
CA PHE A 28 10.38 -7.98 6.92
C PHE A 28 11.59 -8.37 6.06
N ASN A 29 11.95 -9.65 6.13
CA ASN A 29 13.00 -10.22 5.29
C ASN A 29 12.45 -11.37 4.44
N PRO A 30 12.13 -11.12 3.15
CA PRO A 30 11.60 -12.15 2.27
C PRO A 30 12.64 -13.26 1.98
N LYS A 31 13.94 -13.08 2.24
CA LYS A 31 14.95 -14.14 2.04
C LYS A 31 14.79 -15.35 2.97
N ASN A 32 14.11 -15.18 4.11
CA ASN A 32 13.84 -16.28 5.03
C ASN A 32 12.61 -17.11 4.59
N SER A 33 12.01 -16.76 3.46
CA SER A 33 10.92 -17.49 2.81
C SER A 33 11.42 -18.14 1.52
N ASP A 34 10.64 -19.06 0.95
CA ASP A 34 10.98 -19.74 -0.31
C ASP A 34 10.88 -18.82 -1.55
N ILE A 35 10.76 -17.50 -1.38
CA ILE A 35 10.61 -16.51 -2.45
C ILE A 35 11.92 -16.35 -3.24
N LYS A 36 11.86 -16.61 -4.54
CA LYS A 36 12.93 -16.40 -5.51
C LYS A 36 12.76 -15.08 -6.25
N GLU A 37 13.85 -14.57 -6.86
CA GLU A 37 13.89 -13.36 -7.71
C GLU A 37 12.78 -13.34 -8.80
N ASN A 38 12.33 -14.52 -9.23
CA ASN A 38 11.32 -14.71 -10.27
C ASN A 38 9.92 -15.05 -9.73
N ASP A 39 9.69 -15.00 -8.43
CA ASP A 39 8.40 -15.35 -7.86
C ASP A 39 7.38 -14.24 -8.03
N ARG A 40 6.13 -14.62 -8.22
CA ARG A 40 5.07 -13.67 -8.54
C ARG A 40 4.85 -12.72 -7.36
N GLU A 41 4.48 -11.47 -7.65
CA GLU A 41 4.09 -10.45 -6.67
C GLU A 41 3.12 -11.00 -5.59
N GLY A 42 2.20 -11.88 -5.99
CA GLY A 42 1.29 -12.56 -5.06
C GLY A 42 1.98 -13.38 -3.97
N LEU A 43 3.09 -14.07 -4.27
CA LEU A 43 3.82 -14.85 -3.26
C LEU A 43 4.49 -13.93 -2.22
N ILE A 44 5.03 -12.79 -2.66
CA ILE A 44 5.57 -11.77 -1.75
C ILE A 44 4.46 -11.17 -0.89
N ASN A 45 3.28 -10.93 -1.48
CA ASN A 45 2.12 -10.43 -0.74
C ASN A 45 1.65 -11.41 0.32
N ASP A 46 1.62 -12.71 0.03
CA ASP A 46 1.20 -13.75 0.99
C ASP A 46 2.17 -13.84 2.18
N GLU A 47 3.49 -13.80 1.94
CA GLU A 47 4.50 -13.79 3.00
C GLU A 47 4.45 -12.51 3.84
N LEU A 48 4.28 -11.35 3.19
CA LEU A 48 4.15 -10.09 3.88
C LEU A 48 2.86 -10.04 4.73
N GLU A 49 1.75 -10.56 4.22
CA GLU A 49 0.51 -10.68 4.99
C GLU A 49 0.75 -11.51 6.26
N HIS A 50 1.35 -12.70 6.10
CA HIS A 50 1.63 -13.60 7.21
C HIS A 50 2.51 -12.92 8.26
N PHE A 51 3.64 -12.33 7.84
CA PHE A 51 4.54 -11.58 8.71
C PHE A 51 3.79 -10.47 9.46
N LEU A 52 3.05 -9.62 8.75
CA LEU A 52 2.34 -8.49 9.35
C LEU A 52 1.25 -8.95 10.33
N ASP A 53 0.51 -10.03 10.04
CA ASP A 53 -0.54 -10.53 10.95
C ASP A 53 0.06 -11.14 12.23
N VAL A 54 1.18 -11.86 12.11
CA VAL A 54 1.93 -12.39 13.27
C VAL A 54 2.43 -11.26 14.15
N VAL A 55 3.17 -10.28 13.60
CA VAL A 55 3.71 -9.18 14.41
C VAL A 55 2.61 -8.27 14.96
N ALA A 56 1.49 -8.10 14.23
CA ALA A 56 0.32 -7.39 14.76
C ALA A 56 -0.32 -8.14 15.94
N SER A 57 -0.33 -9.48 15.91
CA SER A 57 -0.82 -10.31 17.01
C SER A 57 0.10 -10.24 18.22
N ASP A 58 1.40 -10.46 18.04
CA ASP A 58 2.40 -10.49 19.10
C ASP A 58 2.55 -9.14 19.83
N ASN A 59 2.22 -8.04 19.15
CA ASN A 59 2.25 -6.69 19.69
C ASN A 59 0.87 -6.14 20.09
N ASP A 60 -0.15 -7.00 20.23
CA ASP A 60 -1.50 -6.65 20.71
C ASP A 60 -2.22 -5.56 19.90
N TYR A 61 -1.94 -5.45 18.59
CA TYR A 61 -2.68 -4.53 17.72
C TYR A 61 -4.13 -4.99 17.53
N ARG A 62 -5.07 -4.04 17.52
CA ARG A 62 -6.53 -4.27 17.43
C ARG A 62 -7.05 -4.37 15.99
N PHE A 63 -6.21 -4.77 15.06
CA PHE A 63 -6.61 -5.06 13.69
C PHE A 63 -6.03 -6.41 13.24
N ARG A 64 -6.60 -6.97 12.18
CA ARG A 64 -6.05 -8.08 11.42
C ARG A 64 -5.77 -7.62 10.00
N ILE A 65 -4.80 -8.26 9.37
CA ILE A 65 -4.50 -8.07 7.95
C ILE A 65 -5.13 -9.22 7.19
N LYS A 66 -5.68 -8.94 6.02
CA LYS A 66 -6.15 -9.97 5.08
C LYS A 66 -5.65 -9.65 3.69
N ALA A 67 -4.96 -10.59 3.05
CA ALA A 67 -4.60 -10.48 1.65
C ALA A 67 -5.80 -10.80 0.74
N THR A 68 -5.85 -10.14 -0.41
CA THR A 68 -6.86 -10.34 -1.47
C THR A 68 -8.31 -10.49 -0.97
N PRO A 69 -8.78 -9.62 -0.05
CA PRO A 69 -10.12 -9.75 0.49
C PRO A 69 -11.15 -9.57 -0.64
N GLU A 70 -12.08 -10.51 -0.75
CA GLU A 70 -13.27 -10.31 -1.58
C GLU A 70 -14.03 -9.09 -1.06
N ASN A 71 -14.14 -8.06 -1.89
CA ASN A 71 -15.06 -6.96 -1.65
C ASN A 71 -16.34 -7.29 -2.42
N ARG A 72 -17.45 -7.51 -1.70
CA ARG A 72 -18.69 -8.03 -2.32
C ARG A 72 -19.34 -7.02 -3.28
N GLU A 73 -19.05 -5.74 -3.11
CA GLU A 73 -19.61 -4.65 -3.93
C GLU A 73 -18.73 -4.24 -5.10
N ASN A 74 -17.41 -4.43 -5.00
CA ASN A 74 -16.47 -4.04 -6.06
C ASN A 74 -15.55 -5.23 -6.39
N GLN A 75 -15.59 -5.70 -7.63
CA GLN A 75 -14.84 -6.89 -8.07
C GLN A 75 -13.31 -6.67 -8.06
N SER A 76 -12.82 -5.46 -7.79
CA SER A 76 -11.39 -5.16 -7.65
C SER A 76 -10.86 -5.60 -6.28
N LYS A 77 -9.99 -6.60 -6.31
CA LYS A 77 -9.27 -7.11 -5.13
C LYS A 77 -8.09 -6.18 -4.82
N VAL A 78 -8.08 -5.63 -3.61
CA VAL A 78 -6.89 -4.98 -3.03
C VAL A 78 -5.89 -6.04 -2.59
N ASP A 79 -4.59 -5.72 -2.56
CA ASP A 79 -3.59 -6.67 -2.08
C ASP A 79 -3.73 -6.93 -0.58
N PHE A 80 -3.96 -5.87 0.22
CA PHE A 80 -4.20 -6.01 1.66
C PHE A 80 -5.36 -5.14 2.14
N ALA A 81 -6.13 -5.65 3.11
CA ALA A 81 -7.04 -4.84 3.90
C ALA A 81 -6.87 -5.07 5.39
N PHE A 82 -6.99 -3.97 6.14
CA PHE A 82 -6.97 -3.97 7.59
C PHE A 82 -8.40 -3.93 8.12
N ARG A 83 -8.69 -4.82 9.07
CA ARG A 83 -10.00 -4.95 9.70
C ARG A 83 -9.88 -4.89 11.22
N PRO A 84 -10.78 -4.20 11.94
CA PRO A 84 -10.72 -4.19 13.40
C PRO A 84 -10.96 -5.59 13.97
N LYS A 85 -10.19 -5.97 15.00
CA LYS A 85 -10.47 -7.16 15.84
C LYS A 85 -11.75 -6.89 16.65
N SER A 86 -12.91 -7.09 16.04
CA SER A 86 -14.24 -6.97 16.67
C SER A 86 -15.14 -8.12 16.24
N ILE A 87 -16.24 -8.34 16.98
CA ILE A 87 -17.19 -9.44 16.74
C ILE A 87 -17.82 -9.34 15.33
N ASN A 88 -17.93 -8.13 14.77
CA ASN A 88 -18.41 -7.89 13.39
C ASN A 88 -17.25 -7.51 12.45
N ASN A 89 -16.39 -8.49 12.17
CA ASN A 89 -15.10 -8.40 11.44
C ASN A 89 -15.21 -8.18 9.90
N SER A 90 -16.21 -7.43 9.43
CA SER A 90 -16.39 -7.13 7.99
C SER A 90 -15.93 -5.73 7.59
N GLN A 91 -15.70 -4.84 8.54
CA GLN A 91 -15.31 -3.46 8.25
C GLN A 91 -13.86 -3.39 7.79
N ILE A 92 -13.64 -2.83 6.60
CA ILE A 92 -12.34 -2.42 6.10
C ILE A 92 -12.19 -0.94 6.42
N PHE A 93 -11.07 -0.54 7.03
CA PHE A 93 -10.79 0.86 7.37
C PHE A 93 -9.48 1.39 6.77
N PHE A 94 -8.69 0.51 6.15
CA PHE A 94 -7.44 0.84 5.49
C PHE A 94 -7.10 -0.26 4.50
N THR A 95 -6.64 0.11 3.31
CA THR A 95 -6.20 -0.85 2.28
C THR A 95 -4.80 -0.51 1.78
N ILE A 96 -4.13 -1.52 1.23
CA ILE A 96 -2.81 -1.38 0.61
C ILE A 96 -2.86 -2.01 -0.79
N GLU A 97 -2.29 -1.29 -1.75
CA GLU A 97 -1.84 -1.86 -3.04
C GLU A 97 -0.34 -2.11 -2.99
N ALA A 98 0.12 -3.24 -3.48
CA ALA A 98 1.54 -3.55 -3.61
C ALA A 98 1.95 -3.68 -5.07
N LYS A 99 3.17 -3.25 -5.38
CA LYS A 99 3.74 -3.29 -6.72
C LYS A 99 5.22 -3.63 -6.68
N ARG A 100 5.70 -4.41 -7.65
CA ARG A 100 7.14 -4.55 -7.92
C ARG A 100 7.69 -3.39 -8.75
N LEU A 101 8.91 -2.97 -8.46
CA LEU A 101 9.66 -1.96 -9.19
C LEU A 101 11.07 -2.49 -9.54
N PRO A 102 11.38 -2.72 -10.83
CA PRO A 102 10.49 -2.54 -12.00
C PRO A 102 9.34 -3.56 -12.00
N ALA A 103 8.31 -3.29 -12.80
CA ALA A 103 7.18 -4.19 -12.92
C ALA A 103 7.61 -5.54 -13.53
N TYR A 104 7.34 -6.64 -12.82
CA TYR A 104 7.85 -7.96 -13.20
C TYR A 104 7.20 -8.53 -14.46
N LYS A 105 8.05 -8.95 -15.43
CA LYS A 105 7.65 -9.61 -16.69
C LYS A 105 6.53 -8.90 -17.45
N THR A 106 6.46 -7.57 -17.33
CA THR A 106 5.50 -6.75 -18.07
C THR A 106 6.21 -5.58 -18.72
N ASN A 107 5.70 -5.16 -19.88
CA ASN A 107 6.18 -3.96 -20.57
C ASN A 107 5.56 -2.67 -20.00
N ILE A 108 4.64 -2.80 -19.03
CA ILE A 108 3.94 -1.67 -18.39
C ILE A 108 4.84 -1.11 -17.29
N LYS A 109 5.77 -0.24 -17.66
CA LYS A 109 6.73 0.37 -16.73
C LYS A 109 6.04 1.27 -15.69
N THR A 110 4.98 1.95 -16.10
CA THR A 110 4.26 2.93 -15.29
C THR A 110 3.23 2.31 -14.33
N ASP A 111 3.17 0.97 -14.20
CA ASP A 111 2.08 0.27 -13.49
C ASP A 111 1.92 0.68 -12.02
N TYR A 112 2.96 1.24 -11.41
CA TYR A 112 2.88 1.86 -10.09
C TYR A 112 1.91 3.05 -10.06
N VAL A 113 1.89 3.86 -11.12
CA VAL A 113 1.08 5.06 -11.27
C VAL A 113 -0.22 4.74 -12.02
N CYS A 114 -0.11 4.39 -13.31
CA CYS A 114 -1.22 4.23 -14.25
C CYS A 114 -0.90 3.19 -15.33
N ASN A 115 -1.94 2.71 -16.04
CA ASN A 115 -1.77 1.94 -17.26
C ASN A 115 -2.96 2.11 -18.22
N ASP A 116 -2.80 1.68 -19.47
CA ASP A 116 -3.85 1.78 -20.51
C ASP A 116 -5.16 1.08 -20.15
N LYS A 117 -5.15 0.17 -19.18
CA LYS A 117 -6.31 -0.58 -18.69
C LYS A 117 -6.98 0.08 -17.48
N GLN A 118 -6.59 1.31 -17.15
CA GLN A 118 -7.09 2.06 -16.00
C GLN A 118 -6.92 1.33 -14.66
N ASN A 119 -5.85 0.56 -14.53
CA ASN A 119 -5.61 -0.38 -13.46
C ASN A 119 -4.20 -0.26 -12.87
N GLY A 120 -3.53 0.89 -13.05
CA GLY A 120 -2.28 1.17 -12.32
C GLY A 120 -2.52 1.33 -10.82
N GLY A 121 -1.45 1.30 -10.02
CA GLY A 121 -1.52 1.29 -8.57
C GLY A 121 -2.22 2.52 -7.99
N ILE A 122 -1.67 3.72 -8.22
CA ILE A 122 -2.29 5.00 -7.80
C ILE A 122 -3.66 5.17 -8.48
N GLU A 123 -3.72 4.88 -9.77
CA GLU A 123 -4.91 5.03 -10.61
C GLU A 123 -6.13 4.26 -10.07
N ARG A 124 -5.95 3.08 -9.47
CA ARG A 124 -7.03 2.31 -8.84
C ARG A 124 -7.67 3.03 -7.66
N PHE A 125 -6.90 3.77 -6.88
CA PHE A 125 -7.45 4.59 -5.80
C PHE A 125 -8.22 5.76 -6.37
N LYS A 126 -7.67 6.46 -7.39
CA LYS A 126 -8.37 7.56 -8.06
C LYS A 126 -9.71 7.12 -8.67
N TRP A 127 -9.80 5.90 -9.20
CA TRP A 127 -11.03 5.32 -9.73
C TRP A 127 -12.03 4.80 -8.69
N ASN A 128 -11.75 4.88 -7.39
CA ASN A 128 -12.55 4.21 -6.35
C ASN A 128 -12.66 2.68 -6.52
N LYS A 129 -11.71 2.07 -7.23
CA LYS A 129 -11.56 0.61 -7.25
C LYS A 129 -10.96 0.15 -5.92
N HIS A 130 -9.93 0.87 -5.44
CA HIS A 130 -9.21 0.58 -4.20
C HIS A 130 -9.43 1.70 -3.17
N GLY A 131 -9.17 1.41 -1.89
CA GLY A 131 -9.37 2.37 -0.79
C GLY A 131 -10.84 2.74 -0.57
N ILE A 132 -11.73 1.75 -0.64
CA ILE A 132 -13.16 1.86 -0.31
C ILE A 132 -13.51 0.85 0.78
N ASP A 133 -14.48 1.17 1.62
CA ASP A 133 -14.99 0.23 2.61
C ASP A 133 -15.96 -0.80 2.00
N LYS A 134 -16.52 -1.66 2.84
CA LYS A 134 -17.43 -2.73 2.41
C LYS A 134 -18.76 -2.26 1.82
N ASN A 135 -19.12 -0.98 1.99
CA ASN A 135 -20.32 -0.36 1.47
C ASN A 135 -19.99 0.62 0.34
N GLY A 136 -18.79 0.51 -0.26
CA GLY A 136 -18.35 1.35 -1.36
C GLY A 136 -17.97 2.78 -0.95
N LYS A 137 -17.89 3.09 0.35
CA LYS A 137 -17.53 4.44 0.81
C LYS A 137 -16.01 4.66 0.72
N PRO A 138 -15.53 5.78 0.16
CA PRO A 138 -14.11 6.08 0.12
C PRO A 138 -13.47 6.14 1.51
N ILE A 139 -12.30 5.50 1.63
CA ILE A 139 -11.42 5.60 2.78
C ILE A 139 -10.41 6.72 2.45
N PRO A 140 -10.31 7.77 3.29
CA PRO A 140 -9.52 8.97 2.95
C PRO A 140 -8.01 8.75 3.01
N GLN A 141 -7.55 7.71 3.71
CA GLN A 141 -6.13 7.44 3.94
C GLN A 141 -5.84 5.97 3.74
N ASN A 142 -4.91 5.66 2.83
CA ASN A 142 -4.50 4.30 2.47
C ASN A 142 -2.97 4.26 2.28
N ALA A 143 -2.44 3.12 1.85
CA ALA A 143 -1.03 3.00 1.52
C ALA A 143 -0.79 2.28 0.18
N MET A 144 0.43 2.46 -0.30
CA MET A 144 1.04 1.62 -1.32
C MET A 144 2.35 1.05 -0.81
N ILE A 145 2.65 -0.19 -1.18
CA ILE A 145 3.94 -0.81 -0.95
C ILE A 145 4.64 -0.98 -2.29
N ALA A 146 5.92 -0.61 -2.37
CA ALA A 146 6.77 -0.98 -3.49
C ALA A 146 7.83 -1.99 -3.05
N TYR A 147 7.94 -3.08 -3.79
CA TYR A 147 9.04 -4.03 -3.69
C TYR A 147 10.11 -3.62 -4.70
N ILE A 148 11.20 -3.01 -4.21
CA ILE A 148 12.30 -2.52 -5.04
C ILE A 148 13.27 -3.66 -5.33
N GLU A 149 13.50 -3.95 -6.60
CA GLU A 149 14.39 -5.01 -7.04
C GLU A 149 15.62 -4.49 -7.77
N GLU A 150 15.43 -3.46 -8.58
CA GLU A 150 16.53 -2.81 -9.29
C GLU A 150 16.54 -1.33 -8.95
N HIS A 151 17.71 -0.70 -9.04
CA HIS A 151 17.93 0.70 -8.68
C HIS A 151 17.66 1.03 -7.20
N ASP A 152 17.88 2.29 -6.83
CA ASP A 152 17.69 2.78 -5.47
C ASP A 152 16.40 3.60 -5.31
N PHE A 153 16.12 4.02 -4.07
CA PHE A 153 14.96 4.86 -3.77
C PHE A 153 14.97 6.21 -4.49
N GLU A 154 16.13 6.83 -4.72
CA GLU A 154 16.22 8.12 -5.41
C GLU A 154 15.85 7.98 -6.89
N TYR A 155 16.31 6.91 -7.54
CA TYR A 155 15.94 6.59 -8.91
C TYR A 155 14.42 6.45 -9.04
N TRP A 156 13.78 5.60 -8.22
CA TRP A 156 12.34 5.39 -8.31
C TRP A 156 11.52 6.62 -7.91
N TYR A 157 12.01 7.42 -6.98
CA TYR A 157 11.42 8.71 -6.64
C TYR A 157 11.30 9.64 -7.83
N ASN A 158 12.41 9.85 -8.53
CA ASN A 158 12.43 10.70 -9.71
C ASN A 158 11.55 10.09 -10.81
N GLN A 159 11.70 8.78 -11.06
CA GLN A 159 10.99 8.12 -12.15
C GLN A 159 9.46 8.10 -11.95
N ILE A 160 8.98 7.85 -10.73
CA ILE A 160 7.54 7.84 -10.45
C ILE A 160 6.96 9.26 -10.52
N ASN A 161 7.69 10.26 -10.02
CA ASN A 161 7.23 11.65 -10.12
C ASN A 161 7.17 12.13 -11.58
N GLU A 162 8.14 11.73 -12.42
CA GLU A 162 8.07 11.96 -13.87
C GLU A 162 6.80 11.34 -14.46
N TRP A 163 6.51 10.06 -14.17
CA TRP A 163 5.30 9.41 -14.67
C TRP A 163 4.00 10.08 -14.23
N ILE A 164 3.94 10.60 -13.00
CA ILE A 164 2.78 11.37 -12.50
C ILE A 164 2.63 12.67 -13.29
N LEU A 165 3.72 13.41 -13.50
CA LEU A 165 3.70 14.68 -14.23
C LEU A 165 3.29 14.48 -15.70
N GLU A 166 3.73 13.39 -16.33
CA GLU A 166 3.30 13.02 -17.69
C GLU A 166 1.79 12.75 -17.80
N GLN A 167 1.08 12.46 -16.71
CA GLN A 167 -0.37 12.27 -16.76
C GLN A 167 -1.16 13.58 -16.85
N GLU A 168 -0.58 14.73 -16.47
CA GLU A 168 -1.28 16.02 -16.54
C GLU A 168 -1.66 16.38 -17.98
N ASP A 169 -0.79 16.05 -18.94
CA ASP A 169 -0.98 16.33 -20.37
C ASP A 169 -1.86 15.29 -21.08
N ASN A 170 -2.12 14.15 -20.43
CA ASN A 170 -2.91 13.07 -21.00
C ASN A 170 -4.39 13.24 -20.63
N SER A 171 -5.21 13.64 -21.62
CA SER A 171 -6.66 13.83 -21.49
C SER A 171 -7.38 12.52 -21.11
N THR A 172 -7.42 12.21 -19.82
CA THR A 172 -8.16 11.08 -19.25
C THR A 172 -9.35 11.57 -18.42
N ALA A 173 -10.23 10.65 -18.05
CA ALA A 173 -11.36 10.95 -17.16
C ALA A 173 -10.93 11.26 -15.71
N LEU A 174 -9.68 10.93 -15.34
CA LEU A 174 -9.10 11.31 -14.06
C LEU A 174 -8.32 12.61 -14.21
N LYS A 175 -8.54 13.53 -13.27
CA LYS A 175 -7.71 14.73 -13.18
C LYS A 175 -6.39 14.37 -12.49
N TRP A 176 -5.29 14.65 -13.15
CA TRP A 176 -3.94 14.65 -12.57
C TRP A 176 -3.46 16.10 -12.47
N THR A 177 -2.70 16.42 -11.43
CA THR A 177 -2.07 17.73 -11.27
C THR A 177 -0.65 17.55 -10.76
N LYS A 178 0.23 18.52 -11.05
CA LYS A 178 1.58 18.58 -10.50
C LYS A 178 1.67 18.49 -8.96
N ASP A 179 0.60 18.80 -8.24
CA ASP A 179 0.57 18.74 -6.77
C ASP A 179 0.36 17.30 -6.26
N GLU A 180 0.09 16.35 -7.15
CA GLU A 180 -0.11 14.92 -6.82
C GLU A 180 1.19 14.11 -6.77
N VAL A 181 2.35 14.74 -7.01
CA VAL A 181 3.67 14.08 -6.94
C VAL A 181 3.96 13.54 -5.55
N LEU A 182 4.83 12.53 -5.49
CA LEU A 182 5.31 11.99 -4.23
C LEU A 182 6.15 13.04 -3.47
N VAL A 183 5.82 13.21 -2.21
CA VAL A 183 6.58 13.99 -1.23
C VAL A 183 7.40 13.02 -0.39
N LYS A 184 8.73 13.12 -0.49
CA LYS A 184 9.68 12.33 0.31
C LYS A 184 9.55 12.69 1.79
N ILE A 185 9.37 11.69 2.65
CA ILE A 185 9.41 11.85 4.11
C ILE A 185 10.76 11.38 4.65
N SER A 186 11.20 10.16 4.30
CA SER A 186 12.55 9.66 4.62
C SER A 186 12.96 8.53 3.68
N PHE A 187 14.27 8.42 3.41
CA PHE A 187 14.90 7.27 2.73
C PHE A 187 15.94 6.68 3.68
N ASP A 188 15.52 5.69 4.47
CA ASP A 188 16.35 5.00 5.46
C ASP A 188 16.47 3.51 5.07
N GLU A 189 16.32 2.58 6.01
CA GLU A 189 16.19 1.14 5.72
C GLU A 189 14.98 0.84 4.81
N ILE A 190 13.94 1.67 4.92
CA ILE A 190 12.79 1.71 4.01
C ILE A 190 12.58 3.14 3.52
N ALA A 191 11.98 3.32 2.35
CA ALA A 191 11.50 4.62 1.93
C ALA A 191 10.11 4.89 2.49
N THR A 192 9.88 6.09 2.99
CA THR A 192 8.55 6.60 3.35
C THR A 192 8.26 7.85 2.53
N LEU A 193 7.15 7.85 1.80
CA LEU A 193 6.67 9.01 1.04
C LEU A 193 5.15 9.18 1.21
N GLN A 194 4.63 10.31 0.76
CA GLN A 194 3.19 10.59 0.73
C GLN A 194 2.79 11.28 -0.55
N SER A 195 1.55 11.07 -0.98
CA SER A 195 0.91 11.85 -2.04
C SER A 195 -0.57 12.03 -1.75
N ASN A 196 -1.18 13.03 -2.37
CA ASN A 196 -2.61 13.29 -2.30
C ASN A 196 -3.17 13.30 -3.71
N HIS A 197 -4.29 12.61 -3.90
CA HIS A 197 -4.93 12.50 -5.21
C HIS A 197 -6.40 12.81 -5.14
N LEU A 198 -6.93 13.41 -6.21
CA LEU A 198 -8.36 13.55 -6.40
C LEU A 198 -8.94 12.26 -6.99
N ARG A 199 -9.99 11.73 -6.37
CA ARG A 199 -10.79 10.60 -6.87
C ARG A 199 -11.80 11.06 -7.92
N ILE A 200 -12.33 10.11 -8.69
CA ILE A 200 -13.37 10.36 -9.72
C ILE A 200 -14.64 11.01 -9.17
N ASN A 201 -14.95 10.80 -7.88
CA ASN A 201 -16.08 11.43 -7.19
C ASN A 201 -15.71 12.76 -6.51
N ASN A 202 -14.56 13.36 -6.83
CA ASN A 202 -14.01 14.59 -6.27
C ASN A 202 -13.68 14.54 -4.77
N GLU A 203 -13.62 13.36 -4.17
CA GLU A 203 -13.06 13.17 -2.83
C GLU A 203 -11.54 13.02 -2.88
N ASN A 204 -10.84 13.46 -1.84
CA ASN A 204 -9.40 13.30 -1.75
C ASN A 204 -9.03 11.92 -1.18
N VAL A 205 -7.88 11.39 -1.61
CA VAL A 205 -7.20 10.26 -0.97
C VAL A 205 -5.74 10.59 -0.73
N MET A 206 -5.30 10.39 0.50
CA MET A 206 -3.90 10.40 0.86
C MET A 206 -3.34 8.98 0.78
N LEU A 207 -2.27 8.80 0.02
CA LEU A 207 -1.52 7.55 -0.06
C LEU A 207 -0.21 7.69 0.71
N ASN A 208 0.06 6.71 1.56
CA ASN A 208 1.34 6.56 2.26
C ASN A 208 2.13 5.49 1.52
N HIS A 209 3.28 5.86 0.97
CA HIS A 209 4.11 4.97 0.18
C HIS A 209 5.22 4.41 1.07
N PHE A 210 5.35 3.09 1.09
CA PHE A 210 6.43 2.39 1.76
C PHE A 210 7.20 1.58 0.74
N TRP A 211 8.49 1.86 0.56
CA TRP A 211 9.33 1.08 -0.36
C TRP A 211 10.34 0.28 0.43
N ILE A 212 10.40 -1.00 0.09
CA ILE A 212 11.31 -1.95 0.71
C ILE A 212 12.10 -2.64 -0.38
N TYR A 213 13.41 -2.81 -0.16
CA TYR A 213 14.21 -3.63 -1.06
C TYR A 213 13.84 -5.10 -0.88
N LEU A 214 13.60 -5.78 -2.00
CA LEU A 214 13.77 -7.23 -2.01
C LEU A 214 15.27 -7.45 -1.96
N GLN A 215 15.77 -7.86 -0.79
CA GLN A 215 17.20 -8.07 -0.61
C GLN A 215 17.69 -9.08 -1.67
N HIS A 216 18.78 -8.75 -2.36
CA HIS A 216 19.59 -9.67 -3.17
C HIS A 216 20.71 -10.28 -2.33
#